data_AF-A0AAQ3JVK6-F1
#
_entry.id   AF-A0AAQ3JVK6-F1
#
_cell.length_a   1.000
_cell.length_b   1.000
_cell.length_c   1.000
_cell.angle_alpha   90.00
_cell.angle_beta   90.00
_cell.angle_gamma   90.00
#
_symmetry.space_group_name_H-M   'P 1'
#
loop_
_entity.id
_entity.type
_entity.pdbx_description
1 polymer ?
#
loop_
_entity_poly.entity_id
_entity_poly.type
_entity_poly.pdbx_seq_one_letter_code
_entity_poly.pdbx_strand_id
1 'polypeptide(L)'
;MARPAEFDVYEGDEYSMASRKSELEKYLDETRIVRKTELDILNYWKINGQRYPTVARMARDILSIPLSTVASESAFSYGVVSLINIEAP
;
A
#
# COMPACT_ATOMS: atom_id res chain seq x y z
N MET A 1 -40.94 6.64 35.24
CA MET A 1 -39.68 7.30 35.64
C MET A 1 -38.55 6.41 35.15
N ALA A 2 -37.94 6.73 34.00
CA ALA A 2 -36.88 5.92 33.39
C ALA A 2 -35.52 6.25 34.03
N ARG A 3 -34.66 5.25 34.21
CA ARG A 3 -33.33 5.39 34.83
C ARG A 3 -32.37 6.14 33.89
N PRO A 4 -31.61 7.14 34.36
CA PRO A 4 -30.70 7.95 33.54
C PRO A 4 -29.31 7.29 33.34
N ALA A 5 -29.21 5.96 33.29
CA ALA A 5 -27.92 5.25 33.28
C ALA A 5 -27.60 4.51 31.98
N GLU A 6 -28.46 4.59 30.95
CA GLU A 6 -28.22 3.90 29.67
C GLU A 6 -27.44 4.74 28.64
N PHE A 7 -27.16 6.02 28.91
CA PHE A 7 -26.58 6.89 27.88
C PHE A 7 -25.04 6.88 27.83
N ASP A 8 -24.34 6.43 28.88
CA ASP A 8 -22.89 6.64 29.00
C ASP A 8 -22.03 5.39 28.72
N VAL A 9 -22.62 4.27 28.28
CA VAL A 9 -21.89 3.00 28.10
C VAL A 9 -21.60 2.67 26.63
N TYR A 10 -22.16 3.41 25.67
CA TYR A 10 -21.99 3.08 24.24
C TYR A 10 -20.73 3.67 23.58
N GLU A 11 -20.04 4.62 24.22
CA GLU A 11 -18.94 5.37 23.60
C GLU A 11 -17.54 4.84 24.00
N GLY A 12 -17.45 4.05 25.07
CA GLY A 12 -16.20 3.47 25.58
C GLY A 12 -15.70 2.24 24.80
N ASP A 13 -16.61 1.47 24.20
CA ASP A 13 -16.26 0.22 23.52
C ASP A 13 -15.63 0.46 22.15
N GLU A 14 -16.06 1.48 21.42
CA GLU A 14 -15.56 1.75 20.08
C GLU A 14 -14.10 2.24 20.10
N TYR A 15 -13.75 3.07 21.09
CA TYR A 15 -12.37 3.53 21.34
C TYR A 15 -11.46 2.41 21.85
N SER A 16 -11.97 1.56 22.75
CA SER A 16 -11.28 0.37 23.27
C SER A 16 -10.99 -0.65 22.16
N MET A 17 -11.95 -0.87 21.27
CA MET A 17 -11.82 -1.75 20.11
C MET A 17 -10.90 -1.15 19.05
N ALA A 18 -11.00 0.15 18.75
CA ALA A 18 -10.09 0.84 17.82
C ALA A 18 -8.62 0.79 18.28
N SER A 19 -8.38 0.80 19.59
CA SER A 19 -7.05 0.62 20.16
C SER A 19 -6.48 -0.79 19.91
N ARG A 20 -7.34 -1.82 19.94
CA ARG A 20 -6.99 -3.23 19.68
C ARG A 20 -6.80 -3.59 18.20
N LYS A 21 -7.27 -2.76 17.27
CA LYS A 21 -7.14 -3.01 15.84
C LYS A 21 -5.68 -3.05 15.41
N SER A 22 -5.34 -4.06 14.63
CA SER A 22 -4.07 -4.18 13.94
C SER A 22 -3.88 -3.02 12.97
N GLU A 23 -2.64 -2.80 12.56
CA GLU A 23 -2.28 -1.79 11.57
C GLU A 23 -3.06 -1.95 10.26
N LEU A 24 -3.28 -3.20 9.83
CA LEU A 24 -4.05 -3.53 8.63
C LEU A 24 -5.53 -3.19 8.79
N GLU A 25 -6.15 -3.57 9.91
CA GLU A 25 -7.55 -3.25 10.19
C GLU A 25 -7.77 -1.74 10.20
N LYS A 26 -6.85 -0.99 10.83
CA LYS A 26 -6.90 0.48 10.82
C LYS A 26 -6.81 1.07 9.43
N TYR A 27 -6.00 0.50 8.52
CA TYR A 27 -5.94 0.93 7.12
C TYR A 27 -7.23 0.60 6.35
N LEU A 28 -7.82 -0.57 6.58
CA LEU A 28 -9.03 -1.01 5.89
C LEU A 28 -10.28 -0.21 6.29
N ASP A 29 -10.30 0.26 7.54
CA ASP A 29 -11.37 1.10 8.08
C ASP A 29 -11.30 2.56 7.63
N GLU A 30 -10.17 3.01 7.05
CA GLU A 30 -10.05 4.39 6.59
C GLU A 30 -10.96 4.68 5.39
N THR A 31 -11.55 5.88 5.39
CA THR A 31 -12.31 6.37 4.23
C THR A 31 -11.40 6.43 3.01
N ARG A 32 -11.70 5.58 2.02
CA ARG A 32 -10.90 5.45 0.79
C ARG A 32 -10.83 6.78 0.04
N ILE A 33 -9.64 7.11 -0.46
CA ILE A 33 -9.44 8.26 -1.34
C ILE A 33 -10.37 8.12 -2.55
N VAL A 34 -11.11 9.20 -2.85
CA VAL A 34 -12.02 9.26 -3.99
C VAL A 34 -11.20 9.01 -5.27
N ARG A 35 -11.56 7.96 -6.02
CA ARG A 35 -10.86 7.49 -7.24
C ARG A 35 -10.81 8.50 -8.40
N LYS A 36 -11.30 9.73 -8.20
CA LYS A 36 -11.33 10.79 -9.22
C LYS A 36 -9.99 11.52 -9.35
N THR A 37 -9.09 11.37 -8.39
CA THR A 37 -7.76 11.97 -8.42
C THR A 37 -6.74 10.92 -8.89
N GLU A 38 -5.86 11.29 -9.80
CA GLU A 38 -4.68 10.47 -10.13
C GLU A 38 -3.91 10.20 -8.84
N LEU A 39 -3.91 8.95 -8.41
CA LEU A 39 -3.27 8.52 -7.18
C LEU A 39 -1.95 7.84 -7.54
N ASP A 40 -0.83 8.50 -7.24
CA ASP A 40 0.47 7.85 -7.20
C ASP A 40 0.50 6.91 -5.97
N ILE A 41 0.24 5.63 -6.23
CA ILE A 41 0.15 4.60 -5.19
C ILE A 41 1.49 4.39 -4.46
N LEU A 42 2.63 4.56 -5.14
CA LEU A 42 3.94 4.41 -4.52
C LEU A 42 4.23 5.59 -3.59
N ASN A 43 3.92 6.81 -4.04
CA ASN A 43 4.05 8.00 -3.21
C ASN A 43 3.07 7.97 -2.02
N TYR A 44 1.85 7.44 -2.22
CA TYR A 44 0.89 7.23 -1.13
C TYR A 44 1.49 6.35 -0.02
N TRP A 45 2.08 5.20 -0.37
CA TRP A 45 2.71 4.31 0.61
C TRP A 45 4.01 4.86 1.19
N LYS A 46 4.72 5.71 0.46
CA LYS A 46 5.90 6.44 0.97
C LYS A 46 5.50 7.42 2.08
N ILE A 47 4.44 8.19 1.88
CA ILE A 47 3.95 9.18 2.85
C ILE A 47 3.32 8.49 4.06
N ASN A 48 2.48 7.47 3.83
CA ASN A 48 1.76 6.76 4.90
C ASN A 48 2.61 5.72 5.63
N GLY A 49 3.87 5.50 5.22
CA GLY A 49 4.74 4.50 5.83
C GLY A 49 5.12 4.76 7.28
N GLN A 50 4.99 6.00 7.77
CA GLN A 50 5.14 6.29 9.22
C GLN A 50 3.91 5.87 10.02
N ARG A 51 2.71 5.97 9.42
CA ARG A 51 1.45 5.62 10.07
C ARG A 51 1.19 4.11 10.02
N TYR A 52 1.60 3.49 8.91
CA TYR A 52 1.41 2.08 8.64
C TYR A 52 2.73 1.45 8.14
N PRO A 53 3.73 1.25 9.02
CA PRO A 53 5.05 0.73 8.61
C PRO A 53 5.03 -0.70 8.07
N THR A 54 4.20 -1.58 8.62
CA THR A 54 4.09 -2.98 8.22
C THR A 54 3.30 -3.12 6.92
N VAL A 55 2.16 -2.45 6.82
CA VAL A 55 1.29 -2.45 5.64
C VAL A 55 1.98 -1.74 4.48
N ALA A 56 2.67 -0.61 4.71
CA ALA A 56 3.42 0.06 3.66
C ALA A 56 4.60 -0.78 3.16
N ARG A 57 5.25 -1.58 4.02
CA ARG A 57 6.28 -2.52 3.60
C ARG A 57 5.68 -3.59 2.68
N MET A 58 4.62 -4.27 3.13
CA MET A 58 3.95 -5.29 2.31
C MET A 58 3.44 -4.72 0.99
N ALA A 59 2.85 -3.52 1.02
CA ALA A 59 2.37 -2.86 -0.18
C ALA A 59 3.51 -2.55 -1.15
N ARG A 60 4.65 -2.04 -0.67
CA ARG A 60 5.83 -1.87 -1.54
C ARG A 60 6.31 -3.20 -2.08
N ASP A 61 6.43 -4.25 -1.27
CA ASP A 61 6.90 -5.55 -1.73
C ASP A 61 5.99 -6.12 -2.84
N ILE A 62 4.67 -5.97 -2.71
CA ILE A 62 3.68 -6.40 -3.72
C ILE A 62 3.73 -5.50 -4.97
N LEU A 63 3.78 -4.18 -4.81
CA LEU A 63 3.74 -3.22 -5.91
C LEU A 63 5.08 -3.09 -6.66
N SER A 64 6.18 -3.52 -6.05
CA SER A 64 7.52 -3.50 -6.66
C SER A 64 7.74 -4.67 -7.62
N ILE A 65 6.85 -5.68 -7.62
CA ILE A 65 6.91 -6.79 -8.56
C ILE A 65 6.50 -6.23 -9.93
N PRO A 66 7.39 -6.21 -10.94
CA PRO A 66 6.98 -5.85 -12.28
C PRO A 66 5.88 -6.82 -12.72
N LEU A 67 4.68 -6.29 -12.99
CA LEU A 67 3.52 -7.07 -13.44
C LEU A 67 3.72 -7.70 -14.84
N SER A 68 4.88 -7.52 -15.45
CA SER A 68 5.24 -8.19 -16.69
C SER A 68 6.63 -8.80 -16.62
N THR A 69 6.69 -10.07 -16.98
CA THR A 69 7.90 -10.77 -17.41
C THR A 69 8.62 -10.07 -18.59
N VAL A 70 8.02 -9.04 -19.19
CA VAL A 70 8.56 -8.26 -20.31
C VAL A 70 9.72 -7.34 -19.89
N ALA A 71 9.86 -7.00 -18.60
CA ALA A 71 11.04 -6.30 -18.10
C ALA A 71 12.33 -7.15 -18.24
N SER A 72 12.20 -8.48 -18.24
CA SER A 72 13.32 -9.41 -18.50
C SER A 72 13.79 -9.35 -19.96
N GLU A 73 12.88 -9.14 -20.92
CA GLU A 73 13.23 -9.12 -22.34
C GLU A 73 13.91 -7.80 -22.74
N SER A 74 13.53 -6.69 -22.13
CA SER A 74 14.15 -5.37 -22.38
C SER A 74 15.61 -5.33 -21.90
N ALA A 75 15.88 -5.79 -20.67
CA ALA A 75 17.25 -5.85 -20.14
C ALA A 75 18.13 -6.82 -20.91
N PHE A 76 17.56 -7.91 -21.45
CA PHE A 76 18.28 -8.84 -22.32
C PHE A 76 18.54 -8.25 -23.71
N SER A 77 17.59 -7.52 -24.29
CA SER A 77 17.72 -6.87 -25.61
C SER A 77 18.91 -5.91 -25.69
N TYR A 78 19.16 -5.10 -24.66
CA TYR A 78 20.34 -4.21 -24.64
C TYR A 78 21.67 -4.97 -24.55
N GLY A 79 21.68 -6.18 -23.99
CA GLY A 79 22.85 -7.05 -23.90
C GLY A 79 23.19 -7.75 -25.22
N VAL A 80 22.20 -8.27 -25.95
CA VAL A 80 22.43 -8.94 -27.24
C VAL A 80 22.76 -7.97 -28.37
N VAL A 81 22.13 -6.79 -28.41
CA VAL A 81 22.38 -5.79 -29.47
C VAL A 81 23.79 -5.20 -29.40
N SER A 82 24.42 -5.19 -28.21
CA SER A 82 25.78 -4.67 -28.03
C SER A 82 26.87 -5.68 -28.39
N LEU A 83 26.57 -6.98 -28.42
CA LEU A 83 27.54 -8.05 -28.73
C LEU A 83 27.61 -8.43 -30.21
N ILE A 84 26.65 -7.98 -31.03
CA ILE A 84 26.63 -8.24 -32.49
C ILE A 84 27.41 -7.21 -33.33
N ASN A 85 27.97 -6.16 -32.71
CA ASN A 85 28.65 -5.07 -33.43
C ASN A 85 30.19 -5.02 -33.25
N ILE A 86 30.80 -6.09 -32.74
CA ILE A 86 32.28 -6.22 -32.65
C ILE A 86 32.75 -7.33 -33.58
N GLU A 87 32.44 -7.26 -34.87
CA GLU A 87 33.19 -7.97 -35.92
C GLU A 87 32.75 -7.44 -37.30
N ALA A 88 33.59 -6.64 -37.96
CA ALA A 88 33.83 -6.69 -39.41
C ALA A 88 34.77 -5.53 -39.83
N PRO A 89 35.63 -5.74 -40.85
CA PRO A 89 36.92 -5.06 -41.06
C PRO A 89 36.87 -3.62 -41.56
#